data_AF-A0A836BEF7-F1
#
_entry.id   AF-A0A836BEF7-F1
#
_cell.length_a   1.000
_cell.length_b   1.000
_cell.length_c   1.000
_cell.angle_alpha   90.00
_cell.angle_beta   90.00
_cell.angle_gamma   90.00
#
_symmetry.space_group_name_H-M   'P 1'
#
loop_
_entity.id
_entity.type
_entity.pdbx_description
1 polymer ?
#
loop_
_entity_poly.entity_id
_entity_poly.type
_entity_poly.pdbx_seq_one_letter_code
_entity_poly.pdbx_strand_id
1 'polypeptide(L)'
;MSSYEENGTLRILNSLCNVSLDKFNDRLILQKLGYLAQSLGASGGFNFSWYLRGPYSPILTKMLYKAEKSGVFKKKPNLYVDEKKIVKKLKKLLKNELDDPQKLELYASVWYLIPKQDVTQGDVKYIIDTIREEKPDYSINEIKNTIETVLKFKTHEIVYSFS
;
A
#
# COMPACT_ATOMS: atom_id res chain seq x y z
N MET A 1 8.22 16.21 21.81
CA MET A 1 8.18 14.87 21.19
C MET A 1 8.45 15.02 19.71
N SER A 2 9.24 14.12 19.14
CA SER A 2 9.54 14.16 17.71
C SER A 2 8.24 13.87 16.94
N SER A 3 7.96 14.65 15.90
CA SER A 3 6.80 14.47 15.00
C SER A 3 6.71 13.08 14.35
N TYR A 4 7.73 12.22 14.50
CA TYR A 4 7.76 10.83 14.04
C TYR A 4 6.92 9.89 14.91
N GLU A 5 6.94 10.08 16.23
CA GLU A 5 6.18 9.26 17.18
C GLU A 5 4.67 9.54 17.14
N GLU A 6 4.24 10.52 16.36
CA GLU A 6 2.83 10.86 16.13
C GLU A 6 2.32 10.34 14.78
N ASN A 7 3.21 9.99 13.84
CA ASN A 7 2.84 9.48 12.51
C ASN A 7 2.51 7.98 12.51
N GLY A 8 1.21 7.64 12.41
CA GLY A 8 0.74 6.26 12.45
C GLY A 8 1.24 5.40 11.29
N THR A 9 1.38 5.97 10.09
CA THR A 9 1.90 5.27 8.92
C THR A 9 3.34 4.81 9.16
N LEU A 10 4.22 5.66 9.71
CA LEU A 10 5.59 5.27 10.04
C LEU A 10 5.66 4.20 11.13
N ARG A 11 4.81 4.28 12.16
CA ARG A 11 4.72 3.23 13.18
C ARG A 11 4.27 1.90 12.59
N ILE A 12 3.26 1.91 11.73
CA ILE A 12 2.76 0.72 11.05
C ILE A 12 3.86 0.10 10.18
N LEU A 13 4.54 0.89 9.35
CA LEU A 13 5.67 0.42 8.53
C LEU A 13 6.76 -0.23 9.40
N ASN A 14 7.21 0.48 10.44
CA ASN A 14 8.23 -0.04 11.36
C ASN A 14 7.76 -1.32 12.09
N SER A 15 6.47 -1.50 12.33
CA SER A 15 5.95 -2.73 12.94
C SER A 15 5.85 -3.90 11.97
N LEU A 16 5.61 -3.63 10.68
CA LEU A 16 5.29 -4.64 9.67
C LEU A 16 6.52 -5.29 9.05
N CYS A 17 7.51 -4.49 8.68
CA CYS A 17 8.68 -4.95 7.96
C CYS A 17 9.98 -4.41 8.59
N ASN A 18 11.12 -4.83 8.05
CA ASN A 18 12.37 -4.16 8.32
C ASN A 18 12.44 -2.90 7.44
N VAL A 19 12.54 -1.73 8.05
CA VAL A 19 12.63 -0.47 7.31
C VAL A 19 14.08 -0.26 6.89
N SER A 20 14.37 -0.51 5.62
CA SER A 20 15.65 -0.19 4.98
C SER A 20 15.42 0.72 3.77
N LEU A 21 16.32 1.69 3.58
CA LEU A 21 16.32 2.60 2.43
C LEU A 21 17.49 2.34 1.48
N ASP A 22 18.27 1.28 1.70
CA ASP A 22 19.51 0.99 0.99
C ASP A 22 19.24 0.59 -0.46
N LYS A 23 18.31 -0.36 -0.66
CA LYS A 23 18.00 -0.90 -1.98
C LYS A 23 16.73 -0.28 -2.55
N PHE A 24 16.66 -0.27 -3.88
CA PHE A 24 15.49 0.21 -4.60
C PHE A 24 14.20 -0.54 -4.19
N ASN A 25 14.26 -1.88 -4.11
CA ASN A 25 13.09 -2.69 -3.75
C ASN A 25 12.61 -2.42 -2.32
N ASP A 26 13.52 -2.18 -1.38
CA ASP A 26 13.14 -1.88 0.01
C ASP A 26 12.36 -0.54 0.08
N ARG A 27 12.84 0.48 -0.64
CA ARG A 27 12.13 1.75 -0.78
C ARG A 27 10.78 1.60 -1.48
N LEU A 28 10.70 0.72 -2.48
CA LEU A 28 9.46 0.43 -3.18
C LEU A 28 8.43 -0.20 -2.24
N ILE A 29 8.81 -1.22 -1.48
CA ILE A 29 7.97 -1.88 -0.47
C ILE A 29 7.39 -0.86 0.51
N LEU A 30 8.24 0.01 1.08
CA LEU A 30 7.82 1.04 2.03
C LEU A 30 6.81 2.03 1.44
N GLN A 31 6.98 2.41 0.16
CA GLN A 31 6.05 3.28 -0.53
C GLN A 31 4.68 2.63 -0.73
N LYS A 32 4.64 1.35 -1.14
CA LYS A 32 3.38 0.62 -1.37
C LYS A 32 2.66 0.29 -0.06
N LEU A 33 3.39 -0.19 0.94
CA LEU A 33 2.82 -0.43 2.27
C LEU A 33 2.35 0.88 2.92
N GLY A 34 3.08 1.98 2.76
CA GLY A 34 2.69 3.28 3.29
C GLY A 34 1.40 3.78 2.66
N TYR A 35 1.27 3.64 1.34
CA TYR A 35 0.04 3.96 0.62
C TYR A 35 -1.15 3.10 1.10
N LEU A 36 -0.98 1.78 1.18
CA LEU A 36 -2.04 0.87 1.59
C LEU A 36 -2.45 1.11 3.06
N ALA A 37 -1.49 1.36 3.95
CA ALA A 37 -1.75 1.69 5.35
C ALA A 37 -2.61 2.96 5.49
N GLN A 38 -2.25 4.04 4.80
CA GLN A 38 -3.02 5.28 4.83
C GLN A 38 -4.39 5.11 4.16
N SER A 39 -4.46 4.35 3.07
CA SER A 39 -5.75 4.00 2.43
C SER A 39 -6.68 3.20 3.35
N LEU A 40 -6.13 2.54 4.37
CA LEU A 40 -6.86 1.83 5.41
C LEU A 40 -7.12 2.68 6.68
N GLY A 41 -6.77 3.97 6.65
CA GLY A 41 -7.03 4.93 7.73
C GLY A 41 -5.84 5.27 8.62
N ALA A 42 -4.61 4.86 8.28
CA ALA A 42 -3.44 5.27 9.05
C ALA A 42 -3.24 6.80 9.01
N SER A 43 -2.89 7.40 10.14
CA SER A 43 -2.52 8.82 10.19
C SER A 43 -1.15 9.04 9.54
N GLY A 44 -0.93 10.20 8.93
CA GLY A 44 0.37 10.57 8.36
C GLY A 44 0.28 11.65 7.29
N GLY A 45 -0.87 11.78 6.63
CA GLY A 45 -1.17 12.89 5.72
C GLY A 45 -0.25 12.93 4.49
N PHE A 46 0.25 11.78 4.04
CA PHE A 46 1.12 11.70 2.89
C PHE A 46 0.31 11.79 1.60
N ASN A 47 0.55 12.80 0.78
CA ASN A 47 -0.06 12.87 -0.54
C ASN A 47 0.64 11.86 -1.46
N PHE A 48 -0.16 10.98 -2.08
CA PHE A 48 0.30 10.01 -3.07
C PHE A 48 -0.23 10.39 -4.45
N SER A 49 0.63 10.29 -5.46
CA SER A 49 0.30 10.47 -6.86
C SER A 49 0.77 9.26 -7.67
N TRP A 50 0.19 9.06 -8.85
CA TRP A 50 0.66 8.06 -9.80
C TRP A 50 2.06 8.42 -10.32
N TYR A 51 3.01 7.48 -10.27
CA TYR A 51 4.37 7.67 -10.75
C TYR A 51 5.02 6.33 -11.10
N LEU A 52 5.38 6.12 -12.38
CA LEU A 52 6.10 4.99 -13.02
C LEU A 52 5.76 3.57 -12.53
N ARG A 53 5.86 3.31 -11.24
CA ARG A 53 5.58 2.09 -10.50
C ARG A 53 4.29 2.20 -9.67
N GLY A 54 3.34 3.05 -10.02
CA GLY A 54 2.08 3.28 -9.30
C GLY A 54 2.16 4.35 -8.18
N PRO A 55 1.35 4.26 -7.09
CA PRO A 55 1.27 5.33 -6.10
C PRO A 55 2.60 5.57 -5.38
N TYR A 56 3.02 6.83 -5.31
CA TYR A 56 4.27 7.26 -4.68
C TYR A 56 4.09 8.58 -3.94
N SER A 57 4.78 8.74 -2.81
CA SER A 57 4.84 9.99 -2.05
C SER A 57 6.28 10.43 -1.80
N PRO A 58 6.74 11.54 -2.42
CA PRO A 58 8.04 12.13 -2.12
C PRO A 58 8.16 12.56 -0.66
N ILE A 59 7.05 12.97 -0.03
CA ILE A 59 7.01 13.39 1.37
C ILE A 59 7.25 12.19 2.29
N LEU A 60 6.63 11.04 2.00
CA LEU A 60 6.93 9.80 2.73
C LEU A 60 8.41 9.43 2.62
N THR A 61 9.01 9.52 1.42
CA THR A 61 10.45 9.26 1.23
C THR A 61 11.30 10.16 2.12
N LYS A 62 11.05 11.48 2.12
CA LYS A 62 11.78 12.44 2.97
C LYS A 62 11.65 12.10 4.45
N MET A 63 10.45 11.71 4.88
CA MET A 63 10.17 11.35 6.27
C MET A 63 10.83 10.03 6.69
N LEU A 64 10.86 9.02 5.82
CA LEU A 64 11.56 7.76 6.05
C LEU A 64 13.06 8.01 6.26
N TYR A 65 13.71 8.79 5.39
CA TYR A 65 15.14 9.12 5.54
C TYR A 65 15.42 9.89 6.84
N LYS A 66 14.57 10.85 7.21
CA LYS A 66 14.76 11.62 8.45
C LYS A 66 14.55 10.75 9.69
N ALA A 67 13.59 9.83 9.66
CA ALA A 67 13.33 8.88 10.74
C ALA A 67 14.48 7.87 10.90
N GLU A 68 15.02 7.35 9.78
CA GLU A 68 16.18 6.46 9.77
C GLU A 68 17.42 7.15 10.38
N LYS A 69 17.74 8.38 9.93
CA LYS A 69 18.84 9.19 10.49
C LYS A 69 18.68 9.45 11.99
N SER A 70 17.45 9.60 12.46
CA SER A 70 17.12 9.83 13.87
C SER A 70 17.09 8.52 14.69
N GLY A 71 17.32 7.37 14.06
CA GLY A 71 17.32 6.06 14.73
C GLY A 71 15.94 5.55 15.14
N VAL A 72 14.85 6.11 14.60
CA VAL A 72 13.46 5.76 14.94
C VAL A 72 13.18 4.26 14.71
N PHE A 73 13.75 3.69 13.66
CA PHE A 73 13.53 2.29 13.28
C PHE A 73 14.40 1.29 14.06
N LYS A 74 15.27 1.75 14.98
CA LYS A 74 16.10 0.86 15.81
C LYS A 74 15.30 0.07 16.85
N LYS A 75 14.07 0.51 17.16
CA LYS A 75 13.17 -0.16 18.08
C LYS A 75 11.79 -0.30 17.44
N LYS A 76 11.12 -1.42 17.70
CA LYS A 76 9.74 -1.61 17.26
C LYS A 76 8.81 -0.68 18.08
N PRO A 77 7.83 -0.03 17.45
CA PRO A 77 6.97 0.92 18.12
C PRO A 77 5.85 0.19 18.88
N ASN A 78 5.30 0.86 19.88
CA ASN A 78 3.98 0.48 20.40
C ASN A 78 2.91 0.98 19.44
N LEU A 79 2.05 0.06 18.99
CA LEU A 79 0.93 0.40 18.11
C LEU A 79 -0.33 0.73 18.90
N TYR A 80 -1.06 1.75 18.44
CA TYR A 80 -2.41 2.03 18.93
C TYR A 80 -3.41 0.97 18.45
N VAL A 81 -4.59 0.93 19.09
CA VAL A 81 -5.63 -0.07 18.80
C VAL A 81 -6.01 -0.07 17.31
N ASP A 82 -6.22 1.11 16.71
CA ASP A 82 -6.59 1.21 15.30
C ASP A 82 -5.44 0.88 14.35
N GLU A 83 -4.19 1.16 14.74
CA GLU A 83 -3.00 0.76 13.98
C GLU A 83 -2.83 -0.76 13.96
N LYS A 84 -3.08 -1.44 15.09
CA LYS A 84 -3.10 -2.91 15.15
C LYS A 84 -4.17 -3.49 14.22
N LYS A 85 -5.35 -2.86 14.13
CA LYS A 85 -6.40 -3.26 13.18
C LYS A 85 -5.92 -3.10 11.72
N ILE A 86 -5.26 -1.99 11.40
CA ILE A 86 -4.70 -1.76 10.05
C ILE A 86 -3.62 -2.79 9.73
N VAL A 87 -2.69 -3.05 10.64
CA VAL A 87 -1.66 -4.11 10.49
C VAL A 87 -2.30 -5.47 10.23
N LYS A 88 -3.36 -5.83 10.97
CA LYS A 88 -4.11 -7.08 10.74
C LYS A 88 -4.77 -7.10 9.37
N LYS A 89 -5.38 -6.00 8.91
CA LYS A 89 -5.98 -5.88 7.58
C LYS A 89 -4.93 -6.03 6.47
N LEU A 90 -3.77 -5.38 6.59
CA LEU A 90 -2.67 -5.49 5.64
C LEU A 90 -2.13 -6.92 5.56
N LYS A 91 -1.91 -7.58 6.71
CA LYS A 91 -1.52 -8.99 6.75
C LYS A 91 -2.57 -9.91 6.12
N LYS A 92 -3.86 -9.62 6.30
CA LYS A 92 -4.94 -10.39 5.66
C LYS A 92 -5.00 -10.16 4.14
N LEU A 93 -4.79 -8.91 3.69
CA LEU A 93 -4.82 -8.52 2.27
C LEU A 93 -3.68 -9.17 1.50
N LEU A 94 -2.47 -9.07 2.05
CA LEU A 94 -1.22 -9.42 1.37
C LEU A 94 -0.74 -10.83 1.72
N LYS A 95 -1.27 -11.46 2.78
CA LYS A 95 -0.89 -12.80 3.23
C LYS A 95 0.64 -12.93 3.37
N ASN A 96 1.27 -13.73 2.51
CA ASN A 96 2.70 -14.01 2.51
C ASN A 96 3.49 -13.09 1.55
N GLU A 97 2.84 -12.11 0.92
CA GLU A 97 3.42 -11.23 -0.11
C GLU A 97 3.86 -9.86 0.46
N LEU A 98 3.95 -9.72 1.79
CA LEU A 98 4.33 -8.47 2.46
C LEU A 98 5.74 -7.97 2.12
N ASP A 99 6.62 -8.88 1.72
CA ASP A 99 8.01 -8.58 1.36
C ASP A 99 8.24 -8.74 -0.16
N ASP A 100 7.18 -8.96 -0.95
CA ASP A 100 7.26 -9.07 -2.40
C ASP A 100 7.01 -7.68 -3.05
N PRO A 101 8.05 -7.03 -3.61
CA PRO A 101 7.92 -5.70 -4.18
C PRO A 101 6.99 -5.64 -5.40
N GLN A 102 6.93 -6.71 -6.21
CA GLN A 102 6.07 -6.76 -7.39
C GLN A 102 4.61 -6.91 -6.97
N LYS A 103 4.30 -7.85 -6.07
CA LYS A 103 2.93 -8.03 -5.58
C LYS A 103 2.43 -6.76 -4.88
N LEU A 104 3.23 -6.17 -4.00
CA LEU A 104 2.87 -4.91 -3.35
C LEU A 104 2.59 -3.78 -4.35
N GLU A 105 3.39 -3.69 -5.40
CA GLU A 105 3.18 -2.73 -6.47
C GLU A 105 1.84 -2.96 -7.18
N LEU A 106 1.51 -4.20 -7.51
CA LEU A 106 0.24 -4.55 -8.15
C LEU A 106 -0.95 -4.19 -7.26
N TYR A 107 -0.94 -4.62 -5.99
CA TYR A 107 -2.00 -4.32 -5.02
C TYR A 107 -2.21 -2.82 -4.84
N ALA A 108 -1.13 -2.06 -4.66
CA ALA A 108 -1.21 -0.61 -4.48
C ALA A 108 -1.68 0.11 -5.76
N SER A 109 -1.23 -0.32 -6.94
CA SER A 109 -1.69 0.23 -8.22
C SER A 109 -3.17 -0.02 -8.45
N VAL A 110 -3.65 -1.26 -8.27
CA VAL A 110 -5.07 -1.60 -8.37
C VAL A 110 -5.89 -0.78 -7.38
N TRP A 111 -5.46 -0.71 -6.12
CA TRP A 111 -6.17 0.05 -5.10
C TRP A 111 -6.28 1.54 -5.45
N TYR A 112 -5.23 2.12 -6.04
CA TYR A 112 -5.20 3.52 -6.45
C TYR A 112 -6.12 3.82 -7.64
N LEU A 113 -6.17 2.92 -8.63
CA LEU A 113 -6.98 3.11 -9.83
C LEU A 113 -8.47 2.80 -9.61
N ILE A 114 -8.81 1.96 -8.63
CA ILE A 114 -10.21 1.71 -8.29
C ILE A 114 -10.87 3.01 -7.81
N PRO A 115 -11.96 3.46 -8.47
CA PRO A 115 -12.65 4.69 -8.10
C PRO A 115 -13.24 4.61 -6.69
N LYS A 116 -13.66 5.76 -6.16
CA LYS A 116 -14.29 5.84 -4.83
C LYS A 116 -15.76 5.43 -4.85
N GLN A 117 -16.43 5.58 -6.00
CA GLN A 117 -17.79 5.13 -6.24
C GLN A 117 -17.85 3.66 -6.65
N ASP A 118 -19.06 3.19 -6.97
CA ASP A 118 -19.29 1.85 -7.49
C ASP A 118 -18.46 1.59 -8.75
N VAL A 119 -17.89 0.39 -8.79
CA VAL A 119 -17.00 -0.05 -9.87
C VAL A 119 -17.82 -0.64 -11.00
N THR A 120 -17.65 -0.08 -12.20
CA THR A 120 -18.28 -0.57 -13.42
C THR A 120 -17.36 -1.55 -14.16
N GLN A 121 -17.91 -2.25 -15.16
CA GLN A 121 -17.08 -3.05 -16.07
C GLN A 121 -16.09 -2.20 -16.87
N GLY A 122 -16.45 -0.94 -17.17
CA GLY A 122 -15.57 0.02 -17.84
C GLY A 122 -14.34 0.35 -16.97
N ASP A 123 -14.54 0.53 -15.67
CA ASP A 123 -13.43 0.76 -14.72
C ASP A 123 -12.51 -0.45 -14.62
N VAL A 124 -13.06 -1.67 -14.55
CA VAL A 124 -12.27 -2.90 -14.54
C VAL A 124 -11.41 -3.01 -15.79
N LYS A 125 -12.00 -2.74 -16.96
CA LYS A 125 -11.26 -2.74 -18.24
C LYS A 125 -10.16 -1.69 -18.22
N TYR A 126 -10.47 -0.46 -17.81
CA TYR A 126 -9.48 0.62 -17.70
C TYR A 126 -8.31 0.25 -16.78
N ILE A 127 -8.57 -0.36 -15.61
CA ILE A 127 -7.53 -0.80 -14.68
C ILE A 127 -6.64 -1.86 -15.33
N ILE A 128 -7.23 -2.85 -16.01
CA ILE A 128 -6.49 -3.91 -16.70
C ILE A 128 -5.61 -3.30 -17.79
N ASP A 129 -6.18 -2.45 -18.66
CA ASP A 129 -5.45 -1.84 -19.77
C ASP A 129 -4.29 -0.97 -19.23
N THR A 130 -4.55 -0.12 -18.24
CA THR A 130 -3.53 0.73 -17.59
C THR A 130 -2.37 -0.10 -17.01
N ILE A 131 -2.68 -1.18 -16.27
CA ILE A 131 -1.62 -2.00 -15.66
C ILE A 131 -0.83 -2.76 -16.72
N ARG A 132 -1.49 -3.26 -17.79
CA ARG A 132 -0.78 -3.99 -18.85
C ARG A 132 0.13 -3.11 -19.68
N GLU A 133 -0.26 -1.86 -19.93
CA GLU A 133 0.57 -0.90 -20.66
C GLU A 133 1.83 -0.55 -19.88
N GLU A 134 1.72 -0.31 -18.56
CA GLU A 134 2.86 0.09 -17.74
C GLU A 134 3.68 -1.09 -17.21
N LYS A 135 3.06 -2.27 -17.06
CA LYS A 135 3.60 -3.42 -16.32
C LYS A 135 3.22 -4.74 -17.02
N PRO A 136 3.81 -5.01 -18.20
CA PRO A 136 3.41 -6.12 -19.07
C PRO A 136 3.67 -7.50 -18.46
N ASP A 137 4.47 -7.59 -17.40
CA ASP A 137 4.82 -8.85 -16.73
C ASP A 137 3.64 -9.48 -15.96
N TYR A 138 2.61 -8.70 -15.59
CA TYR A 138 1.43 -9.24 -14.91
C TYR A 138 0.46 -9.87 -15.89
N SER A 139 0.04 -11.11 -15.62
CA SER A 139 -1.03 -11.73 -16.39
C SER A 139 -2.38 -11.07 -16.11
N ILE A 140 -3.29 -11.11 -17.09
CA ILE A 140 -4.66 -10.61 -16.93
C ILE A 140 -5.36 -11.27 -15.73
N ASN A 141 -5.11 -12.56 -15.51
CA ASN A 141 -5.70 -13.30 -14.40
C ASN A 141 -5.19 -12.80 -13.05
N GLU A 142 -3.89 -12.49 -12.92
CA GLU A 142 -3.34 -11.88 -11.70
C GLU A 142 -3.94 -10.50 -11.43
N ILE A 143 -4.09 -9.67 -12.47
CA ILE A 143 -4.70 -8.36 -12.34
C ILE A 143 -6.16 -8.49 -11.88
N LYS A 144 -6.96 -9.35 -12.53
CA LYS A 144 -8.36 -9.61 -12.16
C LYS A 144 -8.50 -10.13 -10.73
N ASN A 145 -7.70 -11.12 -10.35
CA ASN A 145 -7.69 -11.66 -8.98
C ASN A 145 -7.34 -10.58 -7.94
N THR A 146 -6.43 -9.67 -8.29
CA THR A 146 -6.06 -8.55 -7.42
C THR A 146 -7.21 -7.54 -7.32
N ILE A 147 -7.88 -7.20 -8.44
CA ILE A 147 -9.07 -6.34 -8.45
C ILE A 147 -10.14 -6.92 -7.53
N GLU A 148 -10.50 -8.19 -7.69
CA GLU A 148 -11.48 -8.84 -6.83
C GLU A 148 -11.09 -8.82 -5.35
N THR A 149 -9.83 -9.08 -5.05
CA THR A 149 -9.33 -9.08 -3.68
C THR A 149 -9.41 -7.67 -3.09
N VAL A 150 -8.93 -6.65 -3.81
CA VAL A 150 -8.97 -5.27 -3.34
C VAL A 150 -10.41 -4.78 -3.20
N LEU A 151 -11.30 -5.10 -4.14
CA LEU A 151 -12.72 -4.78 -4.03
C LEU A 151 -13.29 -5.42 -2.78
N LYS A 152 -13.17 -6.73 -2.56
CA LYS A 152 -13.64 -7.38 -1.32
C LYS A 152 -13.12 -6.72 -0.04
N PHE A 153 -11.91 -6.16 -0.06
CA PHE A 153 -11.33 -5.43 1.07
C PHE A 153 -11.86 -4.00 1.23
N LYS A 154 -12.09 -3.29 0.12
CA LYS A 154 -12.77 -1.98 0.12
C LYS A 154 -14.26 -2.14 0.48
N THR A 155 -14.87 -3.24 0.06
CA THR A 155 -16.30 -3.51 0.09
C THR A 155 -16.70 -4.61 1.07
N HIS A 156 -16.13 -4.59 2.28
CA HIS A 156 -16.94 -4.99 3.45
C HIS A 156 -18.18 -4.07 3.65
N GLU A 157 -18.53 -3.26 2.63
CA GLU A 157 -19.80 -2.60 2.31
C GLU A 157 -20.37 -2.92 0.88
N ILE A 158 -20.11 -4.07 0.20
CA ILE A 158 -20.91 -4.73 -0.91
C ILE A 158 -20.07 -5.70 -1.78
N VAL A 159 -20.49 -6.96 -1.93
CA VAL A 159 -19.79 -7.99 -2.74
C VAL A 159 -20.18 -7.92 -4.23
N TYR A 160 -19.20 -7.90 -5.13
CA TYR A 160 -19.38 -8.28 -6.55
C TYR A 160 -18.76 -9.66 -6.82
N SER A 161 -19.46 -10.47 -7.60
CA SER A 161 -18.97 -11.74 -8.17
C SER A 161 -18.87 -11.55 -9.68
N PHE A 162 -17.71 -11.81 -10.27
CA PHE A 162 -17.57 -11.84 -11.73
C PHE A 162 -17.89 -13.26 -12.19
N SER A 163 -18.98 -13.40 -12.96
CA SER A 163 -19.36 -14.61 -13.71
C SER A 163 -18.71 -14.61 -15.09
#